data_AF-A0A226HFU2-F1
#
_entry.id   AF-A0A226HFU2-F1
#
_cell.length_a   1.000
_cell.length_b   1.000
_cell.length_c   1.000
_cell.angle_alpha   90.00
_cell.angle_beta   90.00
_cell.angle_gamma   90.00
#
_symmetry.space_group_name_H-M   'P 1'
#
loop_
_entity.id
_entity.type
_entity.pdbx_description
1 polymer ?
#
loop_
_entity_poly.entity_id
_entity_poly.type
_entity_poly.pdbx_seq_one_letter_code
_entity_poly.pdbx_strand_id
1 'polypeptide(L)'
;MFPIPENTDFLLADAEKENLYLSLIEQINKDFNLANEGIDFPLSISPEELKIQLHEKIYRMIQYKFAEYLNLLYIIDVSESEIKKLDGSDLVILAEQVSFLVLKREWQKVWFRNHFK
;
A
#
# COMPACT_ATOMS: atom_id res chain seq x y z
N MET A 1 -17.84 -11.49 1.01
CA MET A 1 -16.63 -12.11 0.43
C MET A 1 -15.64 -10.99 0.19
N PHE A 2 -14.33 -11.19 0.47
CA PHE A 2 -13.33 -10.14 0.26
C PHE A 2 -13.32 -9.70 -1.22
N PRO A 3 -13.53 -8.41 -1.53
CA PRO A 3 -13.43 -7.93 -2.91
C PRO A 3 -11.97 -7.97 -3.33
N ILE A 4 -11.64 -8.66 -4.41
CA ILE A 4 -10.28 -8.66 -4.97
C ILE A 4 -10.19 -7.44 -5.89
N PRO A 5 -9.51 -6.36 -5.49
CA PRO A 5 -9.43 -5.17 -6.31
C PRO A 5 -8.57 -5.43 -7.55
N GLU A 6 -8.99 -4.89 -8.69
CA GLU A 6 -8.25 -5.01 -9.96
C GLU A 6 -7.08 -4.03 -10.04
N ASN A 7 -7.23 -2.84 -9.45
CA ASN A 7 -6.22 -1.79 -9.40
C ASN A 7 -6.44 -0.88 -8.18
N THR A 8 -5.56 0.11 -8.02
CA THR A 8 -5.60 1.07 -6.91
C THR A 8 -6.91 1.87 -6.87
N ASP A 9 -7.45 2.29 -8.00
CA ASP A 9 -8.65 3.14 -8.03
C ASP A 9 -9.89 2.36 -7.55
N PHE A 10 -10.05 1.10 -7.98
CA PHE A 10 -11.10 0.23 -7.45
C PHE A 10 -10.95 -0.06 -5.97
N LEU A 11 -9.71 -0.30 -5.50
CA LEU A 11 -9.43 -0.55 -4.08
C LEU A 11 -9.86 0.64 -3.21
N LEU A 12 -9.48 1.85 -3.62
CA LEU A 12 -9.79 3.06 -2.85
C LEU A 12 -11.29 3.37 -2.89
N ALA A 13 -11.93 3.20 -4.04
CA ALA A 13 -13.39 3.33 -4.16
C ALA A 13 -14.15 2.32 -3.28
N ASP A 14 -13.68 1.07 -3.19
CA ASP A 14 -14.25 0.06 -2.29
C ASP A 14 -14.06 0.45 -0.82
N ALA A 15 -12.88 0.94 -0.46
CA ALA A 15 -12.60 1.40 0.91
C ALA A 15 -13.49 2.59 1.32
N GLU A 16 -13.74 3.53 0.42
CA GLU A 16 -14.67 4.64 0.65
C GLU A 16 -16.12 4.14 0.77
N LYS A 17 -16.55 3.28 -0.16
CA LYS A 17 -17.91 2.71 -0.18
C LYS A 17 -18.23 1.92 1.08
N GLU A 18 -17.26 1.22 1.65
CA GLU A 18 -17.41 0.49 2.90
C GLU A 18 -17.22 1.36 4.15
N ASN A 19 -16.93 2.66 4.01
CA ASN A 19 -16.58 3.59 5.09
C ASN A 19 -15.35 3.13 5.91
N LEU A 20 -14.41 2.45 5.26
CA LEU A 20 -13.18 1.91 5.86
C LEU A 20 -11.91 2.65 5.40
N TYR A 21 -12.05 3.67 4.56
CA TYR A 21 -10.91 4.44 4.05
C TYR A 21 -10.04 5.06 5.16
N LEU A 22 -10.65 5.61 6.21
CA LEU A 22 -9.91 6.12 7.36
C LEU A 22 -9.08 5.01 8.03
N SER A 23 -9.67 3.84 8.25
CA SER A 23 -8.96 2.69 8.83
C SER A 23 -7.86 2.16 7.91
N LEU A 24 -7.98 2.33 6.59
CA LEU A 24 -6.92 2.05 5.63
C LEU A 24 -5.75 3.01 5.81
N ILE A 25 -5.99 4.32 5.91
CA ILE A 25 -4.93 5.31 6.14
C ILE A 25 -4.21 5.03 7.45
N GLU A 26 -4.94 4.80 8.55
CA GLU A 26 -4.36 4.48 9.86
C GLU A 26 -3.47 3.24 9.80
N GLN A 27 -3.93 2.21 9.10
CA GLN A 27 -3.21 0.97 8.96
C GLN A 27 -1.93 1.14 8.11
N ILE A 28 -1.99 1.92 7.02
CA ILE A 28 -0.82 2.25 6.20
C ILE A 28 0.20 3.02 7.06
N ASN A 29 -0.21 4.10 7.73
CA ASN A 29 0.68 4.90 8.57
C ASN A 29 1.33 4.04 9.65
N LYS A 30 0.58 3.14 10.28
CA LYS A 30 1.12 2.23 11.30
C LYS A 30 2.22 1.34 10.73
N ASP A 31 1.99 0.65 9.62
CA ASP A 31 2.92 -0.34 9.10
C ASP A 31 4.17 0.32 8.46
N PHE A 32 4.02 1.50 7.86
CA PHE A 32 5.16 2.31 7.43
C PHE A 32 6.03 2.79 8.60
N ASN A 33 5.41 3.25 9.69
CA ASN A 33 6.15 3.62 10.90
C ASN A 33 6.90 2.43 11.51
N LEU A 34 6.32 1.22 11.49
CA LEU A 34 7.01 0.00 11.91
C LEU A 34 8.19 -0.34 11.00
N ALA A 35 8.11 0.00 9.71
CA ALA A 35 9.21 -0.13 8.75
C ALA A 35 10.34 0.89 8.93
N ASN A 36 10.25 1.74 9.96
CA ASN A 36 11.14 2.87 10.21
C ASN A 36 11.12 3.91 9.07
N GLU A 37 10.02 3.94 8.32
CA GLU A 37 9.74 4.95 7.31
C GLU A 37 8.59 5.81 7.80
N GLY A 38 8.93 6.95 8.42
CA GLY A 38 7.98 7.91 8.96
C GLY A 38 7.14 8.57 7.87
N ILE A 39 6.12 7.86 7.40
CA ILE A 39 5.01 8.44 6.67
C ILE A 39 3.93 8.77 7.68
N ASP A 40 3.42 9.98 7.56
CA ASP A 40 2.25 10.43 8.28
C ASP A 40 1.28 11.03 7.25
N PHE A 41 0.56 10.15 6.56
CA PHE A 41 -0.51 10.61 5.68
C PHE A 41 -1.60 11.26 6.53
N PRO A 42 -2.02 12.50 6.24
CA PRO A 42 -3.14 13.11 6.93
C PRO A 42 -4.37 12.20 6.85
N LEU A 43 -5.10 12.05 7.95
CA LEU A 43 -6.34 11.24 7.97
C LEU A 43 -7.43 11.77 7.02
N SER A 44 -7.28 13.01 6.56
CA SER A 44 -8.14 13.68 5.58
C SER A 44 -7.58 13.65 4.15
N ILE A 45 -6.49 12.92 3.89
CA ILE A 45 -5.91 12.82 2.54
C ILE A 45 -6.95 12.26 1.58
N SER A 46 -6.98 12.78 0.35
CA SER A 46 -7.88 12.23 -0.68
C SER A 46 -7.34 10.93 -1.28
N PRO A 47 -8.19 10.05 -1.85
CA PRO A 47 -7.75 8.86 -2.57
C PRO A 47 -6.70 9.12 -3.64
N GLU A 48 -6.89 10.18 -4.43
CA GLU A 48 -5.98 10.57 -5.50
C GLU A 48 -4.61 11.00 -4.95
N GLU A 49 -4.59 11.84 -3.92
CA GLU A 49 -3.35 12.26 -3.26
C GLU A 49 -2.63 11.08 -2.59
N LEU A 50 -3.36 10.17 -1.95
CA LEU A 50 -2.78 8.97 -1.35
C LEU A 50 -2.09 8.11 -2.40
N LYS A 51 -2.74 7.89 -3.55
CA LYS A 51 -2.19 7.13 -4.68
C LYS A 51 -0.88 7.75 -5.16
N ILE A 52 -0.88 9.07 -5.39
CA ILE A 52 0.29 9.80 -5.88
C ILE A 52 1.45 9.75 -4.87
N GLN A 53 1.18 10.09 -3.61
CA GLN A 53 2.22 10.17 -2.59
C GLN A 53 2.81 8.79 -2.24
N LEU A 54 1.97 7.75 -2.21
CA LEU A 54 2.45 6.39 -1.98
C LEU A 54 3.34 5.93 -3.15
N HIS A 55 2.94 6.19 -4.39
CA HIS A 55 3.74 5.86 -5.56
C HIS A 55 5.12 6.54 -5.50
N GLU A 56 5.15 7.85 -5.26
CA GLU A 56 6.39 8.59 -5.12
C GLU A 56 7.27 8.04 -3.99
N LYS A 57 6.65 7.70 -2.85
CA LYS A 57 7.37 7.13 -1.71
C LYS A 57 8.02 5.80 -2.07
N ILE A 58 7.25 4.86 -2.62
CA ILE A 58 7.75 3.54 -3.00
C ILE A 58 8.85 3.69 -4.05
N TYR A 59 8.67 4.55 -5.04
CA TYR A 59 9.70 4.88 -6.03
C TYR A 59 11.01 5.33 -5.36
N ARG A 60 10.93 6.30 -4.45
CA ARG A 60 12.11 6.79 -3.71
C ARG A 60 12.74 5.71 -2.84
N MET A 61 11.93 4.83 -2.25
CA MET A 61 12.45 3.74 -1.42
C MET A 61 13.19 2.71 -2.25
N ILE A 62 12.65 2.28 -3.39
CA ILE A 62 13.34 1.36 -4.29
C ILE A 62 14.66 2.00 -4.79
N GLN A 63 14.63 3.29 -5.15
CA GLN A 63 15.80 3.97 -5.72
C GLN A 63 16.90 4.27 -4.71
N TYR A 64 16.54 4.78 -3.52
CA TYR A 64 17.49 5.42 -2.60
C TYR A 64 17.55 4.74 -1.22
N LYS A 65 16.58 3.90 -0.88
CA LYS A 65 16.43 3.29 0.46
C LYS A 65 16.01 1.82 0.37
N PHE A 66 16.81 1.04 -0.34
CA PHE A 66 16.45 -0.33 -0.71
C PHE A 66 16.29 -1.26 0.51
N ALA A 67 17.05 -1.03 1.59
CA ALA A 67 16.91 -1.80 2.83
C ALA A 67 15.56 -1.55 3.51
N GLU A 68 15.15 -0.28 3.58
CA GLU A 68 13.86 0.14 4.13
C GLU A 68 12.70 -0.33 3.26
N TYR A 69 12.89 -0.36 1.93
CA TYR A 69 11.95 -0.99 1.00
C TYR A 69 11.71 -2.48 1.33
N LEU A 70 12.78 -3.27 1.49
CA LEU A 70 12.64 -4.68 1.84
C LEU A 70 11.99 -4.86 3.22
N ASN A 71 12.34 -4.02 4.19
CA ASN A 71 11.75 -4.04 5.52
C ASN A 71 10.24 -3.75 5.48
N LEU A 72 9.83 -2.75 4.69
CA LEU A 72 8.42 -2.42 4.47
C LEU A 72 7.65 -3.62 3.90
N LEU A 73 8.15 -4.23 2.82
CA LEU A 73 7.49 -5.38 2.21
C LEU A 73 7.30 -6.54 3.19
N TYR A 74 8.30 -6.78 4.05
CA TYR A 74 8.24 -7.81 5.08
C TYR A 74 7.17 -7.51 6.14
N ILE A 75 7.12 -6.29 6.67
CA ILE A 75 6.15 -5.88 7.70
C ILE A 75 4.72 -5.90 7.16
N ILE A 76 4.55 -5.45 5.92
CA ILE A 76 3.25 -5.45 5.24
C ILE A 76 2.80 -6.87 4.85
N ASP A 77 3.73 -7.82 4.84
CA ASP A 77 3.56 -9.20 4.38
C ASP A 77 3.20 -9.27 2.89
N VAL A 78 3.88 -8.46 2.07
CA VAL A 78 3.78 -8.53 0.60
C VAL A 78 4.51 -9.77 0.09
N SER A 79 3.88 -10.53 -0.82
CA SER A 79 4.46 -11.76 -1.35
C SER A 79 5.74 -11.47 -2.15
N GLU A 80 6.87 -11.98 -1.66
CA GLU A 80 8.14 -11.94 -2.39
C GLU A 80 8.02 -12.58 -3.78
N SER A 81 7.18 -13.61 -3.91
CA SER A 81 6.94 -14.27 -5.19
C SER A 81 6.17 -13.40 -6.19
N GLU A 82 5.33 -12.48 -5.72
CA GLU A 82 4.65 -11.49 -6.58
C GLU A 82 5.64 -10.39 -7.00
N ILE A 83 6.46 -9.90 -6.06
CA ILE A 83 7.50 -8.90 -6.35
C ILE A 83 8.50 -9.40 -7.40
N LYS A 84 8.98 -10.65 -7.30
CA LYS A 84 9.93 -11.24 -8.26
C LYS A 84 9.38 -11.41 -9.68
N LYS A 85 8.06 -11.35 -9.87
CA LYS A 85 7.43 -11.45 -11.20
C LYS A 85 7.32 -10.10 -11.91
N LEU A 86 7.52 -8.99 -11.18
CA LEU A 86 7.42 -7.66 -11.75
C LEU A 86 8.63 -7.37 -12.63
N ASP A 87 8.41 -6.62 -13.71
CA ASP A 87 9.50 -6.12 -14.54
C ASP A 87 10.14 -4.92 -13.84
N GLY A 88 11.45 -5.03 -13.59
CA GLY A 88 12.24 -3.96 -12.96
C GLY A 88 12.96 -3.05 -13.96
N SER A 89 12.69 -3.18 -15.26
CA SER A 89 13.34 -2.38 -16.31
C SER A 89 12.96 -0.90 -16.26
N ASP A 90 11.70 -0.61 -15.90
CA ASP A 90 11.19 0.74 -15.67
C ASP A 90 10.80 0.91 -14.20
N LEU A 91 11.57 1.74 -13.50
CA LEU A 91 11.39 1.97 -12.07
C LEU A 91 10.08 2.67 -11.73
N VAL A 92 9.54 3.51 -12.63
CA VAL A 92 8.27 4.21 -12.42
C VAL A 92 7.13 3.20 -12.42
N ILE A 93 7.12 2.31 -13.42
CA ILE A 93 6.12 1.24 -13.55
C ILE A 93 6.26 0.24 -12.40
N LEU A 94 7.49 -0.15 -12.05
CA LEU A 94 7.75 -1.04 -10.91
C LEU A 94 7.17 -0.45 -9.63
N ALA A 95 7.45 0.84 -9.35
CA ALA A 95 6.96 1.49 -8.15
C ALA A 95 5.43 1.57 -8.11
N GLU A 96 4.76 1.76 -9.25
CA GLU A 96 3.30 1.76 -9.33
C GLU A 96 2.73 0.38 -8.97
N GLN A 97 3.27 -0.68 -9.58
CA GLN A 97 2.83 -2.06 -9.33
C GLN A 97 3.06 -2.48 -7.87
N VAL A 98 4.22 -2.13 -7.31
CA VAL A 98 4.54 -2.39 -5.90
C VAL A 98 3.62 -1.60 -4.97
N SER A 99 3.31 -0.33 -5.28
CA SER A 99 2.39 0.49 -4.50
C SER A 99 1.00 -0.13 -4.43
N PHE A 100 0.52 -0.68 -5.56
CA PHE A 100 -0.73 -1.43 -5.59
C PHE A 100 -0.67 -2.69 -4.70
N LEU A 101 0.40 -3.48 -4.76
CA LEU A 101 0.54 -4.67 -3.91
C LEU A 101 0.56 -4.33 -2.42
N VAL A 102 1.26 -3.26 -2.05
CA VAL A 102 1.27 -2.72 -0.68
C VAL A 102 -0.15 -2.34 -0.24
N LEU A 103 -0.84 -1.50 -1.01
CA LEU A 103 -2.22 -1.10 -0.73
C LEU A 103 -3.16 -2.30 -0.62
N LYS A 104 -3.04 -3.28 -1.53
CA LYS A 104 -3.85 -4.49 -1.55
C LYS A 104 -3.70 -5.30 -0.26
N ARG A 105 -2.48 -5.43 0.27
CA ARG A 105 -2.26 -6.12 1.55
C ARG A 105 -2.83 -5.35 2.74
N GLU A 106 -2.65 -4.03 2.78
CA GLU A 106 -3.24 -3.21 3.85
C GLU A 106 -4.78 -3.23 3.82
N TRP A 107 -5.36 -3.16 2.62
CA TRP A 107 -6.80 -3.27 2.43
C TRP A 107 -7.33 -4.62 2.90
N GLN A 108 -6.66 -5.73 2.54
CA GLN A 108 -7.01 -7.06 3.06
C GLN A 108 -7.05 -7.09 4.60
N LYS A 109 -6.02 -6.57 5.27
CA LYS A 109 -5.97 -6.53 6.73
C LYS A 109 -7.14 -5.73 7.32
N VAL A 110 -7.44 -4.56 6.77
CA VAL A 110 -8.53 -3.69 7.24
C VAL A 110 -9.89 -4.35 7.02
N TRP A 111 -10.11 -4.90 5.83
CA TRP A 111 -11.38 -5.51 5.46
C TRP A 111 -11.69 -6.73 6.35
N PHE A 112 -10.75 -7.67 6.50
CA PHE A 112 -10.96 -8.87 7.33
C PHE A 112 -11.19 -8.53 8.80
N ARG A 113 -10.45 -7.54 9.36
CA ARG A 113 -10.65 -7.09 10.75
C ARG A 113 -12.03 -6.50 11.01
N ASN A 114 -12.68 -5.92 10.00
CA ASN A 114 -14.02 -5.33 10.15
C ASN A 114 -15.16 -6.31 9.85
N HIS A 115 -14.89 -7.38 9.09
CA HIS A 115 -15.93 -8.34 8.67
C HIS A 115 -15.94 -9.66 9.46
N PHE A 116 -14.84 -10.04 10.11
CA PHE A 116 -14.67 -11.38 10.73
C PHE A 116 -14.09 -11.32 12.15
N LYS A 117 -14.52 -10.33 12.95
CA LYS A 117 -14.17 -10.26 14.38
C LYS A 117 -14.63 -11.49 15.17
#